data_AF-A0A850C088-F1
#
_entry.id   AF-A0A850C088-F1
#
_cell.length_a   1.000
_cell.length_b   1.000
_cell.length_c   1.000
_cell.angle_alpha   90.00
_cell.angle_beta   90.00
_cell.angle_gamma   90.00
#
_symmetry.space_group_name_H-M   'P 1'
#
loop_
_entity.id
_entity.type
_entity.pdbx_description
1 polymer ?
#
loop_
_entity_poly.entity_id
_entity_poly.type
_entity_poly.pdbx_seq_one_letter_code
_entity_poly.pdbx_strand_id
1 'polypeptide(L)'
;MNAVRKLIAATFILFLLPISGAAAQSADVLYFPETGHYVKGAFLQFYNAAKDPRLVYGYPITEQILARDGRTVQYFQRARFELASANRVQLTPLGTLLYKPQSPLPINNSGCEQYPTGFSVCFTFLDFYKANGGPAQFGNPISPFESADGVIVQYFEGARFEWRADRGAEKWVVISDLGRLYFDLQNEDPAHLKPASPPNATIKPVLSLKARAFVLKAVALNSGTQTVYVIVQDQTSEAVENASVRAVVHLANNATQEYVFATDARGIGQVTFEFSDQKPGELITIDVIVDYQGLTRSTTTSFRIWF
;
A
#
# COMPACT_ATOMS: atom_id res chain seq x y z
N MET A 1 6.19 -93.82 6.29
CA MET A 1 7.54 -93.42 6.77
C MET A 1 7.85 -92.06 6.15
N ASN A 2 7.92 -91.04 6.99
CA ASN A 2 7.89 -89.62 6.61
C ASN A 2 9.18 -89.17 5.94
N ALA A 3 9.09 -88.63 4.72
CA ALA A 3 10.18 -87.96 4.03
C ALA A 3 10.06 -86.44 4.22
N VAL A 4 10.91 -85.89 5.09
CA VAL A 4 11.04 -84.46 5.36
C VAL A 4 11.96 -83.84 4.30
N ARG A 5 11.42 -82.99 3.42
CA ARG A 5 12.20 -82.09 2.56
C ARG A 5 12.28 -80.72 3.24
N LYS A 6 13.47 -80.33 3.67
CA LYS A 6 13.78 -78.99 4.21
C LYS A 6 13.90 -78.00 3.04
N LEU A 7 13.03 -76.98 3.01
CA LEU A 7 13.17 -75.81 2.14
C LEU A 7 13.84 -74.69 2.96
N ILE A 8 14.92 -74.15 2.41
CA ILE A 8 15.65 -72.99 2.92
C ILE A 8 14.90 -71.74 2.47
N ALA A 9 14.36 -70.96 3.40
CA ALA A 9 13.78 -69.64 3.12
C ALA A 9 14.81 -68.56 3.50
N ALA A 10 15.32 -67.84 2.50
CA ALA A 10 16.21 -66.70 2.69
C ALA A 10 15.41 -65.48 3.16
N THR A 11 15.76 -64.94 4.32
CA THR A 11 15.11 -63.76 4.93
C THR A 11 15.82 -62.49 4.44
N PHE A 12 15.16 -61.72 3.58
CA PHE A 12 15.60 -60.36 3.21
C PHE A 12 15.18 -59.39 4.34
N ILE A 13 16.15 -58.89 5.10
CA ILE A 13 15.94 -57.83 6.10
C ILE A 13 15.96 -56.49 5.35
N LEU A 14 14.78 -55.90 5.18
CA LEU A 14 14.61 -54.56 4.63
C LEU A 14 14.88 -53.51 5.72
N PHE A 15 16.05 -52.87 5.68
CA PHE A 15 16.37 -51.72 6.53
C PHE A 15 15.53 -50.51 6.08
N LEU A 16 14.46 -50.21 6.82
CA LEU A 16 13.74 -48.94 6.71
C LEU A 16 14.56 -47.84 7.39
N LEU A 17 15.29 -47.06 6.59
CA LEU A 17 15.85 -45.79 7.02
C LEU A 17 14.70 -44.80 7.27
N PRO A 18 14.68 -44.08 8.41
CA PRO A 18 13.70 -43.02 8.61
C PRO A 18 14.01 -41.90 7.62
N ILE A 19 13.13 -41.68 6.65
CA ILE A 19 13.16 -40.49 5.81
C ILE A 19 12.74 -39.35 6.72
N SER A 20 13.72 -38.66 7.31
CA SER A 20 13.51 -37.35 7.89
C SER A 20 13.03 -36.44 6.76
N GLY A 21 11.72 -36.20 6.70
CA GLY A 21 11.15 -35.20 5.82
C GLY A 21 11.78 -33.86 6.17
N ALA A 22 12.67 -33.38 5.32
CA ALA A 22 13.03 -31.97 5.31
C ALA A 22 11.72 -31.22 5.06
N ALA A 23 11.20 -30.54 6.09
CA ALA A 23 10.15 -29.56 5.91
C ALA A 23 10.69 -28.53 4.90
N ALA A 24 10.21 -28.60 3.67
CA ALA A 24 10.49 -27.61 2.65
C ALA A 24 10.00 -26.27 3.20
N GLN A 25 10.93 -25.39 3.56
CA GLN A 25 10.68 -24.05 4.04
C GLN A 25 10.00 -23.28 2.90
N SER A 26 8.66 -23.26 2.92
CA SER A 26 7.84 -22.67 1.88
C SER A 26 8.08 -21.17 1.84
N ALA A 27 8.72 -20.68 0.78
CA ALA A 27 8.83 -19.28 0.35
C ALA A 27 8.57 -18.24 1.46
N ASP A 28 9.61 -17.96 2.25
CA ASP A 28 9.56 -17.12 3.46
C ASP A 28 9.32 -15.62 3.21
N VAL A 29 8.88 -15.19 2.03
CA VAL A 29 8.77 -13.77 1.66
C VAL A 29 7.54 -13.53 0.77
N LEU A 30 6.74 -12.52 1.12
CA LEU A 30 5.65 -12.00 0.30
C LEU A 30 5.94 -10.54 -0.07
N TYR A 31 6.07 -10.26 -1.37
CA TYR A 31 6.27 -8.91 -1.89
C TYR A 31 4.94 -8.24 -2.23
N PHE A 32 4.82 -6.96 -1.88
CA PHE A 32 3.64 -6.13 -2.10
C PHE A 32 3.95 -5.04 -3.13
N PRO A 33 3.59 -5.23 -4.41
CA PRO A 33 3.87 -4.26 -5.46
C PRO A 33 3.19 -2.91 -5.22
N GLU A 34 2.12 -2.86 -4.41
CA GLU A 34 1.39 -1.64 -4.07
C GLU A 34 2.27 -0.61 -3.33
N THR A 35 3.16 -1.10 -2.46
CA THR A 35 4.06 -0.26 -1.66
C THR A 35 5.54 -0.50 -1.93
N GLY A 36 5.88 -1.60 -2.61
CA GLY A 36 7.24 -2.00 -2.88
C GLY A 36 7.98 -2.59 -1.68
N HIS A 37 7.24 -3.10 -0.70
CA HIS A 37 7.80 -3.72 0.51
C HIS A 37 7.51 -5.21 0.56
N TYR A 38 8.23 -5.95 1.40
CA TYR A 38 7.95 -7.36 1.61
C TYR A 38 7.78 -7.71 3.09
N VAL A 39 7.08 -8.82 3.35
CA VAL A 39 6.88 -9.38 4.68
C VAL A 39 7.46 -10.78 4.68
N LYS A 40 8.21 -11.14 5.72
CA LYS A 40 8.92 -12.43 5.78
C LYS A 40 8.89 -13.12 7.15
N GLY A 41 9.22 -14.40 7.15
CA GLY A 41 9.40 -15.21 8.37
C GLY A 41 8.21 -15.15 9.34
N ALA A 42 8.49 -14.96 10.63
CA ALA A 42 7.46 -14.91 11.68
C ALA A 42 6.43 -13.80 11.47
N PHE A 43 6.82 -12.66 10.90
CA PHE A 43 5.90 -11.57 10.58
C PHE A 43 4.94 -11.97 9.46
N LEU A 44 5.41 -12.72 8.45
CA LEU A 44 4.54 -13.23 7.38
C LEU A 44 3.57 -14.28 7.89
N GLN A 45 4.03 -15.17 8.77
CA GLN A 45 3.16 -16.16 9.43
C GLN A 45 2.06 -15.46 10.24
N PHE A 46 2.42 -14.44 11.02
CA PHE A 46 1.46 -13.66 11.79
C PHE A 46 0.50 -12.87 10.89
N TYR A 47 1.01 -12.25 9.82
CA TYR A 47 0.21 -11.53 8.84
C TYR A 47 -0.85 -12.48 8.23
N ASN A 48 -0.44 -13.64 7.71
CA ASN A 48 -1.33 -14.61 7.07
C ASN A 48 -2.29 -15.32 8.03
N ALA A 49 -2.10 -15.20 9.35
CA ALA A 49 -3.00 -15.77 10.34
C ALA A 49 -4.33 -14.99 10.47
N ALA A 50 -4.37 -13.73 10.05
CA ALA A 50 -5.62 -12.97 10.00
C ALA A 50 -6.47 -13.43 8.81
N LYS A 51 -7.81 -13.41 8.98
CA LYS A 51 -8.76 -13.81 7.94
C LYS A 51 -8.64 -12.96 6.67
N ASP A 52 -8.50 -11.65 6.84
CA ASP A 52 -8.19 -10.71 5.76
C ASP A 52 -7.10 -9.74 6.24
N PRO A 53 -5.82 -10.08 6.04
CA PRO A 53 -4.74 -9.29 6.61
C PRO A 53 -4.57 -7.92 5.93
N ARG A 54 -4.95 -7.80 4.65
CA ARG A 54 -4.93 -6.50 3.95
C ARG A 54 -5.99 -5.57 4.52
N LEU A 55 -7.15 -6.10 4.92
CA LEU A 55 -8.17 -5.30 5.59
C LEU A 55 -7.67 -4.81 6.96
N VAL A 56 -7.24 -5.72 7.84
CA VAL A 56 -6.95 -5.39 9.24
C VAL A 56 -5.59 -4.73 9.49
N TYR A 57 -4.57 -5.07 8.70
CA TYR A 57 -3.21 -4.53 8.84
C TYR A 57 -2.83 -3.55 7.73
N GLY A 58 -3.39 -3.75 6.52
CA GLY A 58 -2.99 -3.00 5.34
C GLY A 58 -1.66 -3.46 4.76
N TYR A 59 -1.15 -2.70 3.79
CA TYR A 59 0.13 -3.00 3.16
C TYR A 59 1.31 -2.71 4.11
N PRO A 60 2.43 -3.45 4.03
CA PRO A 60 3.67 -3.06 4.68
C PRO A 60 4.14 -1.70 4.14
N ILE A 61 4.63 -0.85 5.04
CA ILE A 61 5.22 0.45 4.70
C ILE A 61 6.70 0.54 5.07
N THR A 62 7.24 -0.51 5.69
CA THR A 62 8.67 -0.68 5.94
C THR A 62 9.04 -2.15 5.75
N GLU A 63 10.34 -2.43 5.69
CA GLU A 63 10.86 -3.76 6.01
C GLU A 63 10.85 -4.02 7.53
N GLN A 64 11.29 -5.20 7.95
CA GLN A 64 11.61 -5.46 9.36
C GLN A 64 12.83 -4.61 9.77
N ILE A 65 12.65 -3.70 10.72
CA ILE A 65 13.64 -2.73 11.18
C ILE A 65 13.88 -2.84 12.69
N LEU A 66 15.01 -2.32 13.15
CA LEU A 66 15.21 -1.99 14.56
C LEU A 66 14.66 -0.57 14.78
N ALA A 67 13.48 -0.45 15.39
CA ALA A 67 12.86 0.83 15.68
C ALA A 67 13.63 1.62 16.75
N ARG A 68 13.32 2.91 16.87
CA ARG A 68 13.95 3.80 17.85
C ARG A 68 13.79 3.36 19.30
N ASP A 69 12.73 2.62 19.61
CA ASP A 69 12.49 2.05 20.93
C ASP A 69 13.31 0.77 21.22
N GLY A 70 14.21 0.39 20.31
CA GLY A 70 15.09 -0.77 20.42
C GLY A 70 14.43 -2.09 20.09
N ARG A 71 13.20 -2.08 19.56
CA ARG A 71 12.46 -3.29 19.21
C ARG A 71 12.54 -3.59 17.73
N THR A 72 12.59 -4.89 17.43
CA THR A 72 12.51 -5.38 16.07
C THR A 72 11.06 -5.37 15.61
N VAL A 73 10.71 -4.52 14.65
CA VAL A 73 9.33 -4.27 14.24
C VAL A 73 9.18 -4.18 12.73
N GLN A 74 7.95 -4.26 12.27
CA GLN A 74 7.59 -3.89 10.91
C GLN A 74 6.32 -3.06 10.96
N TYR A 75 6.32 -1.94 10.25
CA TYR A 75 5.17 -1.07 10.14
C TYR A 75 4.35 -1.44 8.92
N PHE A 76 3.04 -1.48 9.13
CA PHE A 76 2.01 -1.59 8.11
C PHE A 76 1.20 -0.29 8.11
N GLN A 77 0.31 -0.12 7.12
CA GLN A 77 -0.56 1.07 7.08
C GLN A 77 -1.33 1.24 8.39
N ARG A 78 -1.92 0.17 8.93
CA ARG A 78 -2.85 0.21 10.07
C ARG A 78 -2.29 -0.35 11.37
N ALA A 79 -1.20 -1.12 11.29
CA ALA A 79 -0.65 -1.85 12.42
C ALA A 79 0.88 -1.72 12.51
N ARG A 80 1.42 -2.02 13.68
CA ARG A 80 2.85 -2.22 13.92
C ARG A 80 3.04 -3.57 14.58
N PHE A 81 3.72 -4.47 13.87
CA PHE A 81 4.07 -5.77 14.41
C PHE A 81 5.38 -5.64 15.17
N GLU A 82 5.47 -6.31 16.30
CA GLU A 82 6.62 -6.30 17.17
C GLU A 82 7.07 -7.73 17.46
N LEU A 83 8.37 -7.98 17.32
CA LEU A 83 8.97 -9.25 17.71
C LEU A 83 9.22 -9.24 19.23
N ALA A 84 8.42 -10.02 19.95
CA ALA A 84 8.56 -10.26 21.37
C ALA A 84 9.55 -11.40 21.65
N SER A 85 9.74 -11.70 22.95
CA SER A 85 10.57 -12.83 23.39
C SER A 85 10.09 -14.16 22.81
N ALA A 86 11.05 -15.07 22.62
CA ALA A 86 10.83 -16.39 22.00
C ALA A 86 10.28 -16.33 20.56
N ASN A 87 10.65 -15.31 19.78
CA ASN A 87 10.23 -15.11 18.39
C ASN A 87 8.71 -15.04 18.17
N ARG A 88 7.94 -14.65 19.20
CA ARG A 88 6.50 -14.42 19.07
C ARG A 88 6.25 -13.03 18.51
N VAL A 89 5.36 -12.92 17.53
CA VAL A 89 4.93 -11.63 17.00
C VAL A 89 3.70 -11.17 17.78
N GLN A 90 3.66 -9.89 18.13
CA GLN A 90 2.51 -9.24 18.76
C GLN A 90 2.17 -7.92 18.07
N LEU A 91 0.93 -7.46 18.25
CA LEU A 91 0.51 -6.14 17.82
C LEU A 91 0.91 -5.10 18.86
N THR A 92 1.50 -4.00 18.40
CA THR A 92 1.59 -2.79 19.21
C THR A 92 0.16 -2.25 19.44
N PRO A 93 -0.26 -1.89 20.66
CA PRO A 93 -1.60 -1.37 20.94
C PRO A 93 -1.72 0.10 20.48
N LEU A 94 -1.69 0.30 19.15
CA LEU A 94 -1.62 1.63 18.54
C LEU A 94 -2.84 2.49 18.86
N GLY A 95 -4.02 1.89 19.02
CA GLY A 95 -5.21 2.63 19.42
C GLY A 95 -5.05 3.22 20.83
N THR A 96 -4.56 2.43 21.79
CA THR A 96 -4.23 2.93 23.14
C THR A 96 -3.16 4.02 23.12
N LEU A 97 -2.10 3.84 22.33
CA LEU A 97 -0.98 4.79 22.28
C LEU A 97 -1.33 6.12 21.61
N LEU A 98 -2.31 6.11 20.71
CA LEU A 98 -2.67 7.29 19.90
C LEU A 98 -4.00 7.93 20.30
N TYR A 99 -4.79 7.27 21.15
CA TYR A 99 -6.08 7.78 21.56
C TYR A 99 -5.95 9.11 22.30
N LYS A 100 -6.66 10.11 21.79
CA LYS A 100 -6.89 11.40 22.43
C LYS A 100 -8.40 11.65 22.40
N PRO A 101 -9.07 11.74 23.56
CA PRO A 101 -10.50 11.99 23.59
C PRO A 101 -10.89 13.23 22.81
N GLN A 102 -11.92 13.13 21.97
CA GLN A 102 -12.48 14.25 21.23
C GLN A 102 -13.93 14.50 21.64
N SER A 103 -14.87 14.62 20.70
CA SER A 103 -16.27 14.97 20.99
C SER A 103 -17.11 13.69 21.16
N PRO A 104 -17.47 13.29 22.39
CA PRO A 104 -18.23 12.06 22.60
C PRO A 104 -19.64 12.16 22.02
N LEU A 105 -20.12 11.05 21.47
CA LEU A 105 -21.46 10.92 20.93
C LEU A 105 -22.30 10.06 21.89
N PRO A 106 -23.44 10.57 22.38
CA PRO A 106 -24.32 9.77 23.22
C PRO A 106 -25.01 8.70 22.38
N ILE A 107 -24.66 7.43 22.62
CA ILE A 107 -25.33 6.28 22.01
C ILE A 107 -26.12 5.57 23.11
N ASN A 108 -27.44 5.64 23.03
CA ASN A 108 -28.35 4.86 23.87
C ASN A 108 -29.22 3.99 22.96
N ASN A 109 -28.84 2.73 22.77
CA ASN A 109 -29.55 1.83 21.89
C ASN A 109 -29.41 0.36 22.34
N SER A 110 -30.38 -0.47 21.97
CA SER A 110 -30.40 -1.92 22.18
C SER A 110 -29.47 -2.71 21.25
N GLY A 111 -28.94 -2.09 20.17
CA GLY A 111 -28.02 -2.71 19.21
C GLY A 111 -26.53 -2.72 19.61
N CYS A 112 -26.25 -2.79 20.90
CA CYS A 112 -24.90 -2.64 21.47
C CYS A 112 -24.49 -3.85 22.31
N GLU A 113 -23.20 -4.17 22.32
CA GLU A 113 -22.60 -5.15 23.23
C GLU A 113 -21.57 -4.45 24.13
N GLN A 114 -21.65 -4.68 25.44
CA GLN A 114 -20.75 -4.10 26.43
C GLN A 114 -19.52 -4.98 26.64
N TYR A 115 -18.34 -4.36 26.74
CA TYR A 115 -17.06 -5.04 26.94
C TYR A 115 -16.46 -4.73 28.33
N PRO A 116 -15.45 -5.50 28.80
CA PRO A 116 -14.89 -5.37 30.15
C PRO A 116 -14.34 -3.98 30.52
N THR A 117 -13.98 -3.18 29.51
CA THR A 117 -13.54 -1.77 29.68
C THR A 117 -14.68 -0.82 30.06
N GLY A 118 -15.93 -1.30 30.05
CA GLY A 118 -17.13 -0.51 30.31
C GLY A 118 -17.73 0.13 29.05
N PHE A 119 -16.97 0.16 27.94
CA PHE A 119 -17.44 0.69 26.65
C PHE A 119 -18.21 -0.35 25.85
N SER A 120 -19.19 0.14 25.08
CA SER A 120 -19.99 -0.70 24.20
C SER A 120 -19.61 -0.48 22.74
N VAL A 121 -19.72 -1.54 21.94
CA VAL A 121 -19.59 -1.49 20.48
C VAL A 121 -20.98 -1.77 19.90
N CYS A 122 -21.42 -0.96 18.94
CA CYS A 122 -22.79 -0.98 18.44
C CYS A 122 -22.86 -1.12 16.92
N PHE A 123 -24.00 -1.63 16.41
CA PHE A 123 -24.36 -1.65 14.99
C PHE A 123 -23.26 -2.17 14.05
N THR A 124 -23.03 -1.48 12.92
CA THR A 124 -22.06 -1.90 11.91
C THR A 124 -20.62 -1.98 12.44
N PHE A 125 -20.27 -1.21 13.48
CA PHE A 125 -18.98 -1.37 14.15
C PHE A 125 -18.90 -2.70 14.90
N LEU A 126 -19.98 -3.13 15.55
CA LEU A 126 -20.06 -4.43 16.24
C LEU A 126 -19.98 -5.59 15.25
N ASP A 127 -20.71 -5.50 14.14
CA ASP A 127 -20.68 -6.51 13.07
C ASP A 127 -19.28 -6.63 12.47
N PHE A 128 -18.67 -5.49 12.13
CA PHE A 128 -17.31 -5.45 11.59
C PHE A 128 -16.29 -5.97 12.59
N TYR A 129 -16.39 -5.57 13.86
CA TYR A 129 -15.50 -6.02 14.94
C TYR A 129 -15.52 -7.54 15.06
N LYS A 130 -16.71 -8.14 15.18
CA LYS A 130 -16.89 -9.60 15.31
C LYS A 130 -16.43 -10.36 14.06
N ALA A 131 -16.80 -9.87 12.87
CA ALA A 131 -16.47 -10.53 11.60
C ALA A 131 -14.96 -10.61 11.32
N ASN A 132 -14.18 -9.72 11.94
CA ASN A 132 -12.74 -9.57 11.73
C ASN A 132 -11.90 -9.96 12.96
N GLY A 133 -12.42 -10.80 13.85
CA GLY A 133 -11.65 -11.41 14.94
C GLY A 133 -11.83 -10.76 16.32
N GLY A 134 -12.59 -9.68 16.41
CA GLY A 134 -13.03 -9.07 17.67
C GLY A 134 -11.87 -8.75 18.62
N PRO A 135 -11.99 -9.07 19.93
CA PRO A 135 -10.95 -8.76 20.91
C PRO A 135 -9.60 -9.40 20.60
N ALA A 136 -9.57 -10.57 19.95
CA ALA A 136 -8.30 -11.23 19.62
C ALA A 136 -7.50 -10.48 18.53
N GLN A 137 -8.19 -9.70 17.69
CA GLN A 137 -7.57 -8.94 16.60
C GLN A 137 -7.31 -7.48 16.97
N PHE A 138 -8.28 -6.82 17.59
CA PHE A 138 -8.24 -5.37 17.81
C PHE A 138 -8.10 -4.99 19.29
N GLY A 139 -8.19 -5.95 20.21
CA GLY A 139 -8.34 -5.69 21.63
C GLY A 139 -9.69 -5.04 21.97
N ASN A 140 -9.92 -4.79 23.25
CA ASN A 140 -11.19 -4.24 23.73
C ASN A 140 -11.42 -2.78 23.28
N PRO A 141 -12.68 -2.31 23.18
CA PRO A 141 -12.96 -0.89 22.96
C PRO A 141 -12.43 -0.07 24.14
N ILE A 142 -11.78 1.05 23.88
CA ILE A 142 -11.18 1.93 24.90
C ILE A 142 -11.77 3.34 24.92
N SER A 143 -12.74 3.60 24.03
CA SER A 143 -13.43 4.90 23.94
C SER A 143 -14.94 4.71 23.76
N PRO A 144 -15.75 5.74 24.06
CA PRO A 144 -17.09 5.84 23.51
C PRO A 144 -17.02 6.04 21.98
N PHE A 145 -18.19 6.10 21.34
CA PHE A 145 -18.28 6.70 20.01
C PHE A 145 -17.97 8.18 20.11
N GLU A 146 -17.18 8.70 19.17
CA GLU A 146 -16.78 10.11 19.13
C GLU A 146 -16.93 10.65 17.72
N SER A 147 -17.16 11.96 17.60
CA SER A 147 -16.98 12.68 16.35
C SER A 147 -15.55 13.23 16.31
N ALA A 148 -14.84 12.83 15.27
CA ALA A 148 -13.45 13.18 15.01
C ALA A 148 -13.33 13.65 13.56
N ASP A 149 -12.94 14.90 13.32
CA ASP A 149 -12.75 15.45 11.96
C ASP A 149 -13.96 15.23 11.01
N GLY A 150 -15.17 15.30 11.57
CA GLY A 150 -16.42 15.11 10.81
C GLY A 150 -16.79 13.65 10.52
N VAL A 151 -16.03 12.67 11.03
CA VAL A 151 -16.37 11.24 10.96
C VAL A 151 -16.67 10.67 12.34
N ILE A 152 -17.55 9.67 12.39
CA ILE A 152 -17.85 8.92 13.62
C ILE A 152 -16.77 7.87 13.81
N VAL A 153 -16.18 7.82 14.99
CA VAL A 153 -15.06 6.92 15.30
C VAL A 153 -15.22 6.24 16.64
N GLN A 154 -14.50 5.12 16.80
CA GLN A 154 -14.31 4.45 18.07
C GLN A 154 -12.92 3.85 18.11
N TYR A 155 -12.24 3.98 19.25
CA TYR A 155 -10.94 3.39 19.49
C TYR A 155 -11.07 2.05 20.22
N PHE A 156 -10.19 1.15 19.82
CA PHE A 156 -9.89 -0.14 20.43
C PHE A 156 -8.42 -0.15 20.83
N GLU A 157 -7.96 -1.13 21.60
CA GLU A 157 -6.55 -1.16 22.03
C GLU A 157 -5.58 -1.13 20.84
N GLY A 158 -5.86 -1.88 19.77
CA GLY A 158 -5.00 -2.01 18.59
C GLY A 158 -5.42 -1.17 17.38
N ALA A 159 -6.59 -0.53 17.38
CA ALA A 159 -7.15 0.08 16.18
C ALA A 159 -8.07 1.27 16.47
N ARG A 160 -8.39 2.03 15.41
CA ARG A 160 -9.46 3.04 15.39
C ARG A 160 -10.34 2.74 14.19
N PHE A 161 -11.63 2.60 14.43
CA PHE A 161 -12.62 2.43 13.36
C PHE A 161 -13.21 3.79 12.99
N GLU A 162 -13.45 3.99 11.71
CA GLU A 162 -14.07 5.17 11.12
C GLU A 162 -15.31 4.76 10.35
N TRP A 163 -16.40 5.51 10.54
CA TRP A 163 -17.57 5.41 9.70
C TRP A 163 -17.44 6.31 8.47
N ARG A 164 -17.47 5.69 7.29
CA ARG A 164 -17.16 6.27 5.97
C ARG A 164 -18.28 5.98 4.98
N ALA A 165 -19.40 6.69 5.11
CA ALA A 165 -20.54 6.56 4.20
C ALA A 165 -20.18 6.85 2.73
N ASP A 166 -19.16 7.67 2.51
CA ASP A 166 -18.61 8.04 1.19
C ASP A 166 -18.01 6.85 0.42
N ARG A 167 -17.78 5.70 1.07
CA ARG A 167 -17.12 4.52 0.49
C ARG A 167 -18.10 3.44 -0.02
N GLY A 168 -19.41 3.65 0.10
CA GLY A 168 -20.45 2.67 -0.27
C GLY A 168 -20.74 1.64 0.83
N ALA A 169 -21.92 1.02 0.78
CA ALA A 169 -22.49 0.22 1.88
C ALA A 169 -21.62 -0.92 2.39
N GLU A 170 -20.86 -1.56 1.51
CA GLU A 170 -19.98 -2.68 1.85
C GLU A 170 -18.66 -2.24 2.53
N LYS A 171 -18.35 -0.93 2.55
CA LYS A 171 -17.08 -0.36 3.03
C LYS A 171 -17.27 0.78 4.02
N TRP A 172 -18.43 0.84 4.69
CA TRP A 172 -18.75 1.89 5.64
C TRP A 172 -17.86 1.90 6.87
N VAL A 173 -17.26 0.77 7.27
CA VAL A 173 -16.29 0.73 8.37
C VAL A 173 -14.89 0.61 7.78
N VAL A 174 -14.04 1.58 8.09
CA VAL A 174 -12.63 1.61 7.70
C VAL A 174 -11.77 1.65 8.96
N ILE A 175 -10.63 1.00 8.92
CA ILE A 175 -9.63 1.07 9.98
C ILE A 175 -8.63 2.17 9.63
N SER A 176 -8.43 3.12 10.55
CA SER A 176 -7.47 4.21 10.38
C SER A 176 -6.05 3.68 10.18
N ASP A 177 -5.24 4.41 9.40
CA ASP A 177 -3.84 4.09 9.13
C ASP A 177 -2.93 4.46 10.33
N LEU A 178 -3.22 3.89 11.51
CA LEU A 178 -2.52 4.18 12.76
C LEU A 178 -1.06 3.74 12.73
N GLY A 179 -0.70 2.73 11.94
CA GLY A 179 0.68 2.29 11.77
C GLY A 179 1.52 3.39 11.12
N ARG A 180 1.02 4.02 10.05
CA ARG A 180 1.67 5.18 9.44
C ARG A 180 1.75 6.37 10.39
N LEU A 181 0.64 6.69 11.07
CA LEU A 181 0.63 7.81 12.02
C LEU A 181 1.63 7.62 13.16
N TYR A 182 1.73 6.41 13.70
CA TYR A 182 2.68 6.09 14.76
C TYR A 182 4.13 6.15 14.29
N PHE A 183 4.43 5.67 13.07
CA PHE A 183 5.76 5.80 12.46
C PHE A 183 6.23 7.27 12.45
N ASP A 184 5.38 8.17 11.96
CA ASP A 184 5.69 9.60 11.88
C ASP A 184 5.84 10.21 13.28
N LEU A 185 4.95 9.87 14.23
CA LEU A 185 5.00 10.40 15.61
C LEU A 185 6.23 9.96 16.40
N GLN A 186 6.74 8.75 16.15
CA GLN A 186 7.99 8.28 16.74
C GLN A 186 9.23 8.91 16.07
N ASN A 187 9.05 9.73 15.02
CA ASN A 187 10.13 10.30 14.21
C ASN A 187 11.08 9.22 13.68
N GLU A 188 10.56 8.04 13.32
CA GLU A 188 11.35 6.99 12.67
C GLU A 188 12.01 7.51 11.38
N ASP A 189 13.13 6.92 10.98
CA ASP A 189 13.86 7.38 9.79
C ASP A 189 12.99 7.20 8.52
N PRO A 190 12.61 8.28 7.81
CA PRO A 190 11.80 8.19 6.60
C PRO A 190 12.44 7.34 5.49
N ALA A 191 13.75 7.06 5.55
CA ALA A 191 14.40 6.13 4.63
C ALA A 191 13.81 4.72 4.68
N HIS A 192 13.21 4.30 5.80
CA HIS A 192 12.54 3.00 5.91
C HIS A 192 11.27 2.89 5.07
N LEU A 193 10.69 4.02 4.63
CA LEU A 193 9.51 4.06 3.76
C LEU A 193 9.87 3.92 2.27
N LYS A 194 11.16 3.87 1.92
CA LYS A 194 11.58 3.68 0.54
C LYS A 194 11.28 2.24 0.12
N PRO A 195 10.71 2.03 -1.08
CA PRO A 195 10.53 0.69 -1.64
C PRO A 195 11.81 -0.13 -1.55
N ALA A 196 11.67 -1.39 -1.13
CA ALA A 196 12.76 -2.35 -1.19
C ALA A 196 12.84 -2.95 -2.59
N SER A 197 14.07 -3.18 -3.06
CA SER A 197 14.25 -3.94 -4.30
C SER A 197 13.63 -5.33 -4.12
N PRO A 198 12.83 -5.81 -5.10
CA PRO A 198 12.26 -7.14 -5.01
C PRO A 198 13.35 -8.20 -4.85
N PRO A 199 13.13 -9.27 -4.07
CA PRO A 199 14.02 -10.43 -4.08
C PRO A 199 14.15 -10.96 -5.52
N ASN A 200 15.36 -11.41 -5.89
CA ASN A 200 15.73 -11.84 -7.25
C ASN A 200 14.58 -12.58 -7.98
N ALA A 201 14.36 -12.21 -9.24
CA ALA A 201 13.37 -12.77 -10.16
C ALA A 201 11.87 -12.49 -9.87
N THR A 202 11.53 -11.62 -8.92
CA THR A 202 10.13 -11.19 -8.77
C THR A 202 9.82 -10.10 -9.81
N ILE A 203 8.84 -10.35 -10.70
CA ILE A 203 8.29 -9.32 -11.57
C ILE A 203 7.71 -8.23 -10.66
N LYS A 204 8.17 -6.99 -10.82
CA LYS A 204 7.54 -5.82 -10.20
C LYS A 204 6.48 -5.30 -11.16
N PRO A 205 5.19 -5.70 -11.03
CA PRO A 205 4.16 -5.18 -11.92
C PRO A 205 3.98 -3.67 -11.67
N VAL A 206 3.86 -2.92 -12.76
CA VAL A 206 3.36 -1.54 -12.71
C VAL A 206 1.84 -1.64 -12.58
N LEU A 207 1.29 -1.14 -11.48
CA LEU A 207 -0.15 -1.21 -11.18
C LEU A 207 -0.88 0.09 -11.51
N SER A 208 -0.16 1.21 -11.47
CA SER A 208 -0.72 2.52 -11.81
C SER A 208 0.40 3.45 -12.27
N LEU A 209 0.04 4.46 -13.05
CA LEU A 209 0.95 5.48 -13.55
C LEU A 209 0.69 6.81 -12.86
N LYS A 210 1.79 7.46 -12.46
CA LYS A 210 1.85 8.85 -12.03
C LYS A 210 2.56 9.64 -13.13
N ALA A 211 1.82 10.47 -13.86
CA ALA A 211 2.36 11.33 -14.92
C ALA A 211 2.36 12.79 -14.48
N ARG A 212 3.46 13.50 -14.74
CA ARG A 212 3.56 14.97 -14.57
C ARG A 212 4.21 15.56 -15.82
N ALA A 213 3.64 16.64 -16.34
CA ALA A 213 4.18 17.35 -17.49
C ALA A 213 4.58 18.78 -17.10
N PHE A 214 5.65 19.29 -17.70
CA PHE A 214 6.12 20.65 -17.51
C PHE A 214 6.79 21.18 -18.78
N VAL A 215 6.74 22.48 -18.96
CA VAL A 215 7.36 23.19 -20.09
C VAL A 215 8.68 23.82 -19.66
N LEU A 216 9.63 23.93 -20.60
CA LEU A 216 10.91 24.61 -20.36
C LEU A 216 10.69 26.10 -20.06
N LYS A 217 9.80 26.75 -20.80
CA LYS A 217 9.48 28.17 -20.66
C LYS A 217 8.03 28.33 -20.24
N ALA A 218 7.79 28.83 -19.02
CA ALA A 218 6.43 29.15 -18.56
C ALA A 218 5.80 30.30 -19.36
N VAL A 219 6.64 31.21 -19.88
CA VAL A 219 6.23 32.30 -20.76
C VAL A 219 7.16 32.35 -21.97
N ALA A 220 6.60 32.50 -23.17
CA ALA A 220 7.35 32.53 -24.42
C ALA A 220 6.91 33.71 -25.31
N LEU A 221 7.73 34.06 -26.30
CA LEU A 221 7.36 35.03 -27.34
C LEU A 221 6.23 34.47 -28.23
N ASN A 222 5.72 35.26 -29.18
CA ASN A 222 4.68 34.84 -30.12
C ASN A 222 5.11 33.74 -31.10
N SER A 223 6.42 33.58 -31.31
CA SER A 223 7.03 32.55 -32.15
C SER A 223 8.30 32.01 -31.50
N GLY A 224 8.62 30.75 -31.76
CA GLY A 224 9.85 30.11 -31.34
C GLY A 224 9.68 28.63 -31.03
N THR A 225 10.63 28.08 -30.26
CA THR A 225 10.59 26.68 -29.81
C THR A 225 10.07 26.57 -28.39
N GLN A 226 9.51 25.42 -28.02
CA GLN A 226 9.21 25.05 -26.65
C GLN A 226 9.62 23.60 -26.42
N THR A 227 10.01 23.25 -25.21
CA THR A 227 10.23 21.86 -24.82
C THR A 227 9.25 21.47 -23.75
N VAL A 228 8.63 20.30 -23.91
CA VAL A 228 7.80 19.64 -22.90
C VAL A 228 8.60 18.48 -22.35
N TYR A 229 8.61 18.37 -21.03
CA TYR A 229 9.13 17.25 -20.29
C TYR A 229 7.97 16.52 -19.62
N VAL A 230 8.03 15.20 -19.62
CA VAL A 230 7.03 14.34 -18.99
C VAL A 230 7.77 13.35 -18.10
N ILE A 231 7.46 13.38 -16.81
CA ILE A 231 7.95 12.39 -15.83
C ILE A 231 6.86 11.35 -15.64
N VAL A 232 7.21 10.08 -15.79
CA VAL A 232 6.34 8.92 -15.58
C VAL A 232 6.93 8.05 -14.50
N GLN A 233 6.14 7.82 -13.45
CA GLN A 233 6.49 6.97 -12.32
C GLN A 233 5.39 5.95 -12.03
N ASP A 234 5.72 4.85 -11.35
CA ASP A 234 4.77 3.83 -10.94
C ASP A 234 4.08 4.16 -9.58
N GLN A 235 3.30 3.22 -9.05
CA GLN A 235 2.63 3.33 -7.74
C GLN A 235 3.61 3.58 -6.58
N THR A 236 4.84 3.08 -6.69
CA THR A 236 5.92 3.21 -5.70
C THR A 236 6.81 4.44 -5.94
N SER A 237 6.47 5.27 -6.93
CA SER A 237 7.25 6.44 -7.34
C SER A 237 8.62 6.13 -7.95
N GLU A 238 8.82 4.90 -8.44
CA GLU A 238 9.98 4.55 -9.26
C GLU A 238 9.75 4.91 -10.73
N ALA A 239 10.84 5.14 -11.46
CA ALA A 239 10.82 5.49 -12.87
C ALA A 239 10.21 4.38 -13.74
N VAL A 240 9.37 4.76 -14.71
CA VAL A 240 8.85 3.85 -15.74
C VAL A 240 9.55 4.15 -17.06
N GLU A 241 10.45 3.26 -17.47
CA GLU A 241 11.14 3.34 -18.77
C GLU A 241 10.21 2.85 -19.90
N ASN A 242 10.39 3.40 -21.11
CA ASN A 242 9.65 3.01 -22.31
C ASN A 242 8.12 3.19 -22.21
N ALA A 243 7.64 4.10 -21.36
CA ALA A 243 6.25 4.54 -21.40
C ALA A 243 6.03 5.40 -22.63
N SER A 244 4.99 5.09 -23.40
CA SER A 244 4.61 5.86 -24.59
C SER A 244 3.90 7.14 -24.14
N VAL A 245 4.33 8.28 -24.66
CA VAL A 245 3.79 9.58 -24.34
C VAL A 245 3.29 10.25 -25.61
N ARG A 246 2.01 10.65 -25.62
CA ARG A 246 1.40 11.48 -26.65
C ARG A 246 1.12 12.87 -26.07
N ALA A 247 1.75 13.90 -26.62
CA ALA A 247 1.53 15.30 -26.26
C ALA A 247 0.77 16.02 -27.39
N VAL A 248 -0.39 16.58 -27.07
CA VAL A 248 -1.23 17.36 -28.00
C VAL A 248 -1.16 18.82 -27.58
N VAL A 249 -0.50 19.65 -28.39
CA VAL A 249 -0.38 21.09 -28.19
C VAL A 249 -1.55 21.77 -28.88
N HIS A 250 -2.31 22.59 -28.13
CA HIS A 250 -3.44 23.37 -28.63
C HIS A 250 -3.02 24.82 -28.84
N LEU A 251 -2.92 25.23 -30.10
CA LEU A 251 -2.52 26.58 -30.51
C LEU A 251 -3.70 27.56 -30.48
N ALA A 252 -3.42 28.86 -30.40
CA ALA A 252 -4.43 29.92 -30.28
C ALA A 252 -5.37 30.05 -31.51
N ASN A 253 -5.04 29.42 -32.63
CA ASN A 253 -5.85 29.37 -33.85
C ASN A 253 -6.74 28.11 -33.91
N ASN A 254 -6.90 27.38 -32.80
CA ASN A 254 -7.55 26.07 -32.71
C ASN A 254 -6.86 24.95 -33.51
N ALA A 255 -5.67 25.18 -34.06
CA ALA A 255 -4.87 24.11 -34.64
C ALA A 255 -4.21 23.30 -33.52
N THR A 256 -4.01 22.01 -33.78
CA THR A 256 -3.31 21.11 -32.86
C THR A 256 -2.04 20.56 -33.50
N GLN A 257 -1.02 20.38 -32.67
CA GLN A 257 0.20 19.66 -33.03
C GLN A 257 0.35 18.46 -32.11
N GLU A 258 0.58 17.27 -32.67
CA GLU A 258 0.73 16.04 -31.90
C GLU A 258 2.16 15.51 -31.98
N TYR A 259 2.69 15.11 -30.82
CA TYR A 259 4.02 14.55 -30.67
C TYR A 259 3.96 13.24 -29.89
N VAL A 260 4.68 12.22 -30.37
CA VAL A 260 4.82 10.93 -29.68
C VAL A 260 6.28 10.66 -29.37
N PHE A 261 6.57 10.31 -28.13
CA PHE A 261 7.92 9.97 -27.64
C PHE A 261 7.84 8.98 -26.49
N ALA A 262 8.98 8.43 -26.07
CA ALA A 262 9.06 7.49 -24.98
C ALA A 262 9.89 8.04 -23.80
N THR A 263 9.66 7.50 -22.61
CA THR A 263 10.49 7.79 -21.43
C THR A 263 11.80 7.03 -21.43
N ASP A 264 12.87 7.68 -20.95
CA ASP A 264 14.18 7.06 -20.72
C ASP A 264 14.21 6.20 -19.43
N ALA A 265 15.38 5.61 -19.11
CA ALA A 265 15.59 4.81 -17.89
C ALA A 265 15.34 5.56 -16.57
N ARG A 266 15.25 6.89 -16.60
CA ARG A 266 14.88 7.73 -15.44
C ARG A 266 13.39 8.07 -15.42
N GLY A 267 12.61 7.51 -16.36
CA GLY A 267 11.18 7.77 -16.50
C GLY A 267 10.89 9.14 -17.10
N ILE A 268 11.85 9.75 -17.82
CA ILE A 268 11.71 11.09 -18.38
C ILE A 268 11.58 11.00 -19.89
N GLY A 269 10.48 11.50 -20.42
CA GLY A 269 10.30 11.76 -21.85
C GLY A 269 10.37 13.26 -22.12
N GLN A 270 10.87 13.65 -23.29
CA GLN A 270 10.89 15.05 -23.69
C GLN A 270 10.65 15.21 -25.20
N VAL A 271 10.03 16.32 -25.57
CA VAL A 271 9.91 16.73 -26.97
C VAL A 271 10.05 18.24 -27.11
N THR A 272 10.77 18.66 -28.14
CA THR A 272 10.86 20.07 -28.54
C THR A 272 10.01 20.27 -29.79
N PHE A 273 9.21 21.34 -29.80
CA PHE A 273 8.40 21.73 -30.94
C PHE A 273 8.52 23.21 -31.25
N GLU A 274 8.12 23.58 -32.45
CA GLU A 274 8.07 24.96 -32.93
C GLU A 274 6.63 25.45 -33.01
N PHE A 275 6.43 26.71 -32.67
CA PHE A 275 5.17 27.42 -32.81
C PHE A 275 5.43 28.83 -33.38
N SER A 276 4.45 29.36 -34.11
CA SER A 276 4.54 30.70 -34.68
C SER A 276 3.22 31.45 -34.58
N ASP A 277 3.29 32.77 -34.65
CA ASP A 277 2.15 33.67 -34.82
C ASP A 277 1.05 33.49 -33.77
N GLN A 278 1.45 33.13 -32.54
CA GLN A 278 0.52 33.00 -31.42
C GLN A 278 0.15 34.39 -30.89
N LYS A 279 -1.12 34.59 -30.56
CA LYS A 279 -1.60 35.89 -30.10
C LYS A 279 -1.02 36.23 -28.72
N PRO A 280 -0.58 37.47 -28.49
CA PRO A 280 -0.09 37.91 -27.18
C PRO A 280 -1.12 37.68 -26.06
N GLY A 281 -0.65 37.21 -24.89
CA GLY A 281 -1.49 36.94 -23.71
C GLY A 281 -2.20 35.59 -23.69
N GLU A 282 -2.22 34.85 -24.81
CA GLU A 282 -2.88 33.55 -24.90
C GLU A 282 -2.20 32.47 -24.05
N LEU A 283 -2.99 31.50 -23.61
CA LEU A 283 -2.52 30.32 -22.90
C LEU A 283 -2.49 29.13 -23.86
N ILE A 284 -1.29 28.65 -24.18
CA ILE A 284 -1.10 27.43 -24.97
C ILE A 284 -1.17 26.24 -24.02
N THR A 285 -2.18 25.40 -24.21
CA THR A 285 -2.40 24.20 -23.39
C THR A 285 -1.85 22.97 -24.09
N ILE A 286 -1.36 22.02 -23.30
CA ILE A 286 -0.74 20.79 -23.78
C ILE A 286 -1.34 19.64 -23.00
N ASP A 287 -2.14 18.83 -23.68
CA ASP A 287 -2.68 17.59 -23.12
C ASP A 287 -1.65 16.48 -23.31
N VAL A 288 -1.34 15.77 -22.24
CA VAL A 288 -0.37 14.68 -22.23
C VAL A 288 -1.08 13.39 -21.83
N ILE A 289 -0.99 12.38 -22.69
CA ILE A 289 -1.51 11.04 -22.46
C ILE A 289 -0.31 10.09 -22.42
N VAL A 290 -0.21 9.33 -21.33
CA VAL A 290 0.83 8.33 -21.12
C VAL A 290 0.20 6.96 -21.14
N ASP A 291 0.78 6.04 -21.91
CA ASP A 291 0.36 4.66 -22.04
C ASP A 291 1.53 3.71 -21.72
N TYR A 292 1.30 2.73 -20.85
CA TYR A 292 2.28 1.68 -20.51
C TYR A 292 1.56 0.39 -20.11
N GLN A 293 1.81 -0.71 -20.83
CA GLN A 293 1.27 -2.04 -20.53
C GLN A 293 -0.26 -2.08 -20.30
N GLY A 294 -1.01 -1.29 -21.08
CA GLY A 294 -2.48 -1.20 -20.97
C GLY A 294 -2.98 -0.27 -19.86
N LEU A 295 -2.08 0.35 -19.08
CA LEU A 295 -2.40 1.46 -18.18
C LEU A 295 -2.31 2.78 -18.94
N THR A 296 -3.31 3.63 -18.75
CA THR A 296 -3.35 4.98 -19.33
C THR A 296 -3.45 6.03 -18.22
N ARG A 297 -2.70 7.13 -18.36
CA ARG A 297 -2.79 8.29 -17.46
C ARG A 297 -2.69 9.59 -18.26
N SER A 298 -3.62 10.50 -18.03
CA SER A 298 -3.56 11.85 -18.59
C SER A 298 -3.07 12.88 -17.55
N THR A 299 -2.44 13.94 -18.06
CA THR A 299 -2.07 15.15 -17.34
C THR A 299 -2.04 16.31 -18.33
N THR A 300 -1.94 17.54 -17.84
CA THR A 300 -1.88 18.73 -18.69
C THR A 300 -0.78 19.67 -18.20
N THR A 301 -0.21 20.43 -19.12
CA THR A 301 0.70 21.54 -18.83
C THR A 301 0.39 22.70 -19.78
N SER A 302 0.93 23.88 -19.52
CA SER A 302 0.72 25.03 -20.38
C SER A 302 1.88 26.02 -20.31
N PHE A 303 1.93 26.91 -21.28
CA PHE A 303 2.76 28.11 -21.25
C PHE A 303 1.99 29.30 -21.81
N ARG A 304 2.39 30.50 -21.41
CA ARG A 304 1.74 31.75 -21.82
C ARG A 304 2.53 32.46 -22.91
N ILE A 305 1.85 33.12 -23.83
CA ILE A 305 2.47 34.05 -24.78
C ILE A 305 2.59 35.43 -24.13
N TRP A 306 3.80 36.00 -24.15
CA TRP A 306 4.08 37.33 -23.62
C TRP A 306 3.27 38.41 -24.37
N PHE A 307 2.94 39.51 -23.69
CA PHE A 307 2.19 40.65 -24.23
C PHE A 307 3.04 41.58 -25.12
#